data_AF-A0A0D0EBK1-F1
#
_entry.id   AF-A0A0D0EBK1-F1
#
_cell.length_a   1.000
_cell.length_b   1.000
_cell.length_c   1.000
_cell.angle_alpha   90.00
_cell.angle_beta   90.00
_cell.angle_gamma   90.00
#
_symmetry.space_group_name_H-M   'P 1'
#
loop_
_entity.id
_entity.type
_entity.pdbx_description
1 polymer ?
#
loop_
_entity_poly.entity_id
_entity_poly.type
_entity_poly.pdbx_seq_one_letter_code
_entity_poly.pdbx_strand_id
1 'polypeptide(L)' 'MPSFEVNGLLPTKTPNGLEKALEANTYVWCHPLSELRPNLWRFEEFVRDNAWKWVGCESQSNKDYAEVDKRRAMQGIIVR' A
#
# COMPACT_ATOMS: atom_id res chain seq x y z
N MET A 1 38.90 13.29 5.69
CA MET A 1 37.56 13.65 6.16
C MET A 1 36.87 12.34 6.56
N PRO A 2 36.57 12.11 7.86
CA PRO A 2 36.04 10.82 8.30
C PRO A 2 34.53 10.70 8.10
N SER A 3 34.14 9.46 7.76
CA SER A 3 32.87 8.73 7.83
C SER A 3 31.51 9.45 7.68
N PHE A 4 30.82 9.14 6.59
CA PHE A 4 29.36 9.20 6.51
C PHE A 4 28.78 7.99 7.24
N GLU A 5 28.32 8.17 8.47
CA GLU A 5 27.48 7.17 9.12
C GLU A 5 26.07 7.23 8.52
N VAL A 6 25.77 6.30 7.61
CA VAL A 6 24.39 5.94 7.26
C VAL A 6 23.86 5.08 8.41
N ASN A 7 23.60 5.71 9.55
CA ASN A 7 22.94 5.06 10.68
C ASN A 7 21.43 5.08 10.45
N GLY A 8 20.86 3.88 10.39
CA GLY A 8 19.49 3.60 9.98
C GLY A 8 18.45 4.45 10.70
N LEU A 9 17.53 4.98 9.89
CA LEU A 9 16.27 5.56 10.35
C LEU A 9 15.44 4.44 11.01
N LEU A 10 15.65 4.20 12.29
CA LEU A 10 14.68 3.46 13.09
C LEU A 10 13.40 4.32 13.13
N PRO A 11 12.24 3.81 12.70
CA PRO A 11 10.98 4.53 12.86
C PRO A 11 10.70 4.63 14.36
N THR A 12 10.96 5.81 14.92
CA THR A 12 10.61 6.11 16.30
C THR A 12 9.09 6.20 16.37
N LYS A 13 8.45 5.10 16.80
CA LYS A 13 7.01 5.08 17.06
C LYS A 13 6.69 6.23 18.02
N THR A 14 5.79 7.10 17.59
CA THR A 14 5.20 8.16 18.41
C THR A 14 4.36 7.53 19.53
N PRO A 15 4.00 8.28 20.60
CA PRO A 15 3.21 7.76 21.72
C PRO A 15 1.88 7.09 21.31
N ASN A 16 1.34 7.45 20.14
CA ASN A 16 0.15 6.84 19.55
C ASN A 16 0.44 5.55 18.74
N GLY A 17 1.66 5.02 18.80
CA GLY A 17 2.07 3.82 18.06
C GLY A 17 2.25 4.03 16.55
N LEU A 18 2.00 5.24 16.05
CA LEU A 18 2.18 5.61 14.66
C LEU A 18 3.64 5.99 14.39
N GLU A 19 4.15 5.60 13.23
CA GLU A 19 5.46 6.05 12.77
C GLU A 19 5.47 7.57 12.58
N LYS A 20 6.66 8.17 12.71
CA LYS A 20 6.83 9.60 12.47
C LYS A 20 6.50 9.92 11.01
N ALA A 21 5.78 11.02 10.78
CA ALA A 21 5.53 11.51 9.43
C ALA A 21 6.84 11.74 8.67
N LEU A 22 6.88 11.30 7.40
CA LEU A 22 8.00 11.47 6.49
C LEU A 22 7.66 12.51 5.43
N GLU A 23 8.63 13.36 5.09
CA GLU A 23 8.51 14.29 3.97
C GLU A 23 8.61 13.53 2.64
N ALA A 24 7.69 13.80 1.72
CA ALA A 24 7.61 13.11 0.44
C ALA A 24 7.23 14.08 -0.69
N ASN A 25 7.79 13.83 -1.88
CA ASN A 25 7.38 14.49 -3.11
C ASN A 25 6.21 13.73 -3.73
N THR A 26 5.23 14.45 -4.27
CA THR A 26 4.05 13.85 -4.92
C THR A 26 3.67 14.61 -6.18
N TYR A 27 2.89 13.96 -7.05
CA TYR A 27 2.28 14.59 -8.21
C TYR A 27 0.94 15.21 -7.82
N VAL A 28 0.71 16.43 -8.28
CA VAL A 28 -0.54 17.16 -8.09
C VAL A 28 -1.21 17.33 -9.45
N TRP A 29 -2.52 17.08 -9.51
CA TRP A 29 -3.31 17.34 -10.72
C TRP A 29 -3.29 18.84 -11.05
N CYS A 30 -2.84 19.19 -12.25
CA CYS A 30 -2.66 20.58 -12.70
C CYS A 30 -3.61 21.00 -13.83
N HIS A 31 -4.49 20.10 -14.28
CA HIS A 31 -5.48 20.36 -15.33
C HIS A 31 -6.81 20.89 -14.76
N PRO A 32 -7.72 21.41 -15.60
CA PRO A 32 -9.01 21.94 -15.15
C PRO A 32 -9.81 20.96 -14.30
N LEU A 33 -10.51 21.49 -13.28
CA LEU A 33 -11.38 20.69 -12.40
C LEU A 33 -12.55 20.04 -13.15
N SER A 34 -12.93 20.57 -14.32
CA SER A 34 -13.97 19.98 -15.18
C SER A 34 -13.62 18.58 -15.69
N GLU A 35 -12.34 18.23 -15.70
CA GLU A 35 -11.86 16.88 -16.08
C GLU A 35 -11.83 15.92 -14.88
N LEU A 36 -12.01 16.43 -13.66
CA LEU A 36 -12.13 15.61 -12.47
C LEU A 36 -13.58 15.22 -12.23
N ARG A 37 -13.77 14.00 -11.70
CA ARG A 37 -15.07 13.60 -11.20
C ARG A 37 -15.29 14.25 -9.84
N PRO A 38 -16.42 14.94 -9.60
CA PRO A 38 -16.69 15.66 -8.35
C PRO A 38 -17.17 14.71 -7.24
N ASN A 39 -16.60 13.51 -7.16
CA ASN A 39 -16.90 12.53 -6.14
C ASN A 39 -15.62 12.12 -5.43
N LEU A 40 -15.68 12.09 -4.09
CA LEU A 40 -14.57 11.58 -3.30
C LEU A 40 -14.45 10.08 -3.55
N TRP A 41 -13.25 9.63 -3.89
CA TRP A 41 -13.00 8.21 -4.03
C TRP A 41 -12.88 7.56 -2.66
N ARG A 42 -13.80 6.65 -2.34
CA ARG A 42 -13.80 5.98 -1.04
C ARG A 42 -12.84 4.81 -1.06
N PHE A 43 -12.09 4.65 0.03
CA PHE A 43 -11.18 3.53 0.17
C PHE A 43 -11.91 2.18 0.11
N GLU A 44 -13.12 2.09 0.66
CA GLU A 44 -13.91 0.85 0.63
C GLU A 44 -14.30 0.43 -0.80
N GLU A 45 -14.58 1.41 -1.67
CA GLU A 45 -14.89 1.16 -3.10
C GLU A 45 -13.64 0.69 -3.84
N PHE A 46 -12.48 1.26 -3.54
CA PHE A 46 -11.21 0.78 -4.10
C PHE A 46 -10.95 -0.68 -3.73
N VAL A 47 -11.09 -1.04 -2.45
CA VAL A 47 -10.86 -2.41 -1.98
C VAL A 47 -11.79 -3.40 -2.67
N ARG A 48 -13.08 -3.07 -2.80
CA ARG A 48 -14.06 -3.94 -3.44
C ARG A 48 -13.81 -4.10 -4.94
N ASP A 49 -13.59 -2.99 -5.65
CA ASP A 49 -13.70 -2.98 -7.11
C ASP A 49 -12.33 -3.10 -7.81
N ASN A 50 -11.23 -2.80 -7.12
CA ASN A 50 -9.90 -2.68 -7.72
C ASN A 50 -8.78 -3.44 -7.00
N ALA A 51 -8.90 -3.72 -5.70
CA ALA A 51 -7.81 -4.43 -4.99
C ALA A 51 -7.55 -5.84 -5.55
N TRP A 52 -8.57 -6.48 -6.15
CA TRP A 52 -8.40 -7.76 -6.83
C TRP A 52 -7.39 -7.72 -7.98
N LYS A 53 -7.15 -6.56 -8.61
CA LYS A 53 -6.17 -6.42 -9.70
C LYS A 53 -4.73 -6.59 -9.21
N TRP A 54 -4.54 -6.57 -7.89
CA TRP A 54 -3.24 -6.65 -7.22
C TRP A 54 -3.06 -7.99 -6.49
N VAL A 55 -4.06 -8.89 -6.56
CA VAL A 55 -4.07 -10.23 -5.94
C VAL A 55 -4.58 -11.28 -6.93
N GLY A 56 -4.03 -12.49 -6.91
CA GLY A 56 -4.52 -13.64 -7.68
C GLY A 56 -3.61 -14.02 -8.85
N CYS A 57 -4.13 -14.91 -9.71
CA CYS A 57 -3.36 -15.53 -10.79
C CYS A 57 -2.79 -14.53 -11.82
N GLU A 58 -3.37 -13.34 -11.95
CA GLU A 58 -2.89 -12.26 -12.83
C GLU A 58 -1.82 -11.37 -12.18
N SER A 59 -1.59 -11.48 -10.86
CA SER A 59 -0.56 -10.74 -10.12
C SER A 59 0.52 -11.65 -9.52
N GLN A 60 0.83 -12.80 -10.16
CA GLN A 60 1.82 -13.77 -9.67
C GLN A 60 3.22 -13.17 -9.39
N SER A 61 3.56 -12.05 -10.03
CA SER A 61 4.81 -11.33 -9.79
C SER A 61 4.80 -10.49 -8.51
N ASN A 62 3.62 -10.25 -7.91
CA ASN A 62 3.46 -9.43 -6.72
C ASN A 62 3.65 -10.27 -5.45
N LYS A 63 4.89 -10.32 -4.97
CA LYS A 63 5.30 -11.12 -3.80
C LYS A 63 4.57 -10.72 -2.51
N ASP A 64 4.10 -9.49 -2.42
CA ASP A 64 3.46 -8.94 -1.22
C ASP A 64 2.09 -9.59 -0.93
N TYR A 65 1.48 -10.22 -1.94
CA TYR A 65 0.15 -10.85 -1.82
C TYR A 65 0.14 -12.37 -1.99
N ALA A 66 1.32 -12.99 -2.15
CA ALA A 66 1.44 -14.43 -2.37
C ALA A 66 0.79 -15.29 -1.27
N GLU A 67 0.84 -14.84 -0.02
CA GLU A 67 0.21 -15.54 1.12
C GLU A 67 -1.33 -15.44 1.09
N VAL A 68 -1.88 -14.32 0.62
CA VAL A 68 -3.34 -14.12 0.46
C VAL A 68 -3.87 -15.05 -0.63
N ASP A 69 -3.14 -15.16 -1.74
CA ASP A 69 -3.48 -16.04 -2.86
C ASP A 69 -3.39 -17.52 -2.49
N LYS A 70 -2.35 -17.91 -1.74
CA LYS A 70 -2.21 -19.26 -1.20
C LYS A 70 -3.40 -19.64 -0.30
N ARG A 71 -3.84 -18.73 0.57
CA ARG A 71 -5.00 -18.97 1.46
C ARG A 71 -6.31 -19.06 0.71
N ARG A 72 -6.50 -18.26 -0.34
CA ARG A 72 -7.67 -18.37 -1.23
C ARG A 72 -7.69 -19.71 -1.96
N ALA A 73 -6.55 -20.19 -2.46
CA ALA A 73 -6.45 -21.49 -3.11
C ALA A 73 -6.78 -22.66 -2.17
N MET A 74 -6.51 -22.52 -0.88
CA MET A 74 -6.86 -23.52 0.15
C MET A 74 -8.30 -23.38 0.69
N GLN A 75 -9.15 -22.55 0.07
CA GLN A 75 -10.52 -22.26 0.54
C GLN A 75 -10.60 -21.84 2.03
N GLY A 76 -9.52 -21.25 2.57
CA GLY A 76 -9.45 -20.88 3.99
C GLY A 76 -9.32 -22.04 4.97
N ILE A 77 -9.07 -23.28 4.52
CA ILE A 77 -8.86 -24.43 5.40
C ILE A 77 -7.43 -24.38 5.98
N ILE A 78 -7.32 -24.25 7.30
CA ILE A 78 -6.05 -24.33 8.03
C ILE A 78 -5.93 -25.77 8.56
N VAL A 79 -5.11 -26.58 7.90
CA VAL A 79 -4.72 -27.89 8.44
C VAL A 79 -3.64 -27.64 9.49
N ARG A 80 -3.94 -28.00 10.74
CA ARG A 80 -3.08 -27.81 11.91
C ARG A 80 -2.16 -29.01 12.11
#